data_AF-A0AAD7VVW9-F1
#
_entry.id   AF-A0AAD7VVW9-F1
#
_cell.length_a   1.000
_cell.length_b   1.000
_cell.length_c   1.000
_cell.angle_alpha   90.00
_cell.angle_beta   90.00
_cell.angle_gamma   90.00
#
_symmetry.space_group_name_H-M   'P 1'
#
loop_
_entity.id
_entity.type
_entity.pdbx_description
1 polymer ?
#
loop_
_entity_poly.entity_id
_entity_poly.type
_entity_poly.pdbx_seq_one_letter_code
_entity_poly.pdbx_strand_id
1 'polypeptide(L)'
;MLSNSNPVPKLYLSVIEDVIESMREVFLDEGVEERVLEDLRRLWESKVMQSKAVEGFMKDTLNPSNFVLHLPASYAQSLHKPT
;
A
#
# COMPACT_ATOMS: atom_id res chain seq x y z
N MET A 1 26.72 0.08 9.75
CA MET A 1 25.66 1.10 9.78
C MET A 1 24.48 0.56 8.99
N LEU A 2 23.48 -0.01 9.66
CA LEU A 2 22.23 -0.39 8.99
C LEU A 2 21.57 0.92 8.56
N SER A 3 21.46 1.15 7.25
CA SER A 3 20.74 2.27 6.70
C SER A 3 19.30 2.20 7.21
N ASN A 4 18.88 3.17 8.01
CA ASN A 4 17.49 3.38 8.39
C ASN A 4 16.71 3.82 7.14
N SER A 5 16.45 2.89 6.22
CA SER A 5 15.50 3.12 5.13
C SER A 5 14.15 3.40 5.75
N ASN A 6 13.60 4.59 5.47
CA ASN A 6 12.24 4.93 5.82
C ASN A 6 11.29 3.78 5.40
N PRO A 7 10.55 3.15 6.33
CA PRO A 7 9.69 2.02 6.02
C PRO A 7 8.40 2.42 5.30
N VAL A 8 8.04 3.71 5.35
CA VAL A 8 6.78 4.26 4.85
C VAL A 8 6.52 3.95 3.35
N PRO A 9 7.50 4.04 2.44
CA PRO A 9 7.27 3.71 1.03
C PRO A 9 6.99 2.23 0.79
N LYS A 10 7.69 1.34 1.52
CA LYS A 10 7.44 -0.10 1.44
C LYS A 10 6.03 -0.45 1.92
N LEU A 11 5.57 0.23 2.97
CA LEU A 11 4.20 0.09 3.46
C LEU A 11 3.17 0.53 2.42
N TYR A 12 3.35 1.69 1.78
CA TYR A 12 2.41 2.14 0.75
C TYR A 12 2.34 1.15 -0.43
N LEU A 13 3.49 0.64 -0.89
CA LEU A 13 3.52 -0.34 -1.97
C LEU A 13 2.86 -1.66 -1.57
N SER A 14 3.16 -2.20 -0.38
CA SER A 14 2.56 -3.46 0.07
C SER A 14 1.04 -3.34 0.22
N VAL A 15 0.54 -2.23 0.78
CA VAL A 15 -0.91 -2.00 0.91
C VAL A 15 -1.58 -1.88 -0.45
N ILE A 16 -0.95 -1.22 -1.42
CA ILE A 16 -1.49 -1.14 -2.79
C ILE A 16 -1.53 -2.54 -3.40
N GLU A 17 -0.45 -3.32 -3.31
CA GLU A 17 -0.41 -4.69 -3.84
C GLU A 17 -1.48 -5.59 -3.21
N ASP A 18 -1.57 -5.62 -1.88
CA ASP A 18 -2.53 -6.45 -1.15
C ASP A 18 -3.98 -6.07 -1.49
N VAL A 19 -4.29 -4.78 -1.58
CA VAL A 19 -5.64 -4.32 -1.92
C VAL A 19 -5.99 -4.65 -3.37
N ILE A 20 -5.10 -4.38 -4.32
CA ILE A 20 -5.34 -4.70 -5.74
C ILE A 20 -5.57 -6.20 -5.92
N GLU A 21 -4.76 -7.05 -5.28
CA GLU A 21 -4.93 -8.50 -5.39
C GLU A 21 -6.23 -8.97 -4.73
N SER A 22 -6.57 -8.46 -3.54
CA SER A 22 -7.81 -8.83 -2.85
C SER A 22 -9.09 -8.39 -3.57
N MET A 23 -9.03 -7.31 -4.37
CA MET A 23 -10.18 -6.77 -5.09
C MET A 23 -10.40 -7.41 -6.47
N ARG A 24 -9.44 -8.19 -6.96
CA ARG A 24 -9.51 -8.84 -8.28
C ARG A 24 -10.76 -9.71 -8.45
N GLU A 25 -11.05 -10.56 -7.48
CA GLU A 25 -12.23 -11.43 -7.52
C GLU A 25 -13.53 -10.62 -7.46
N VAL A 26 -13.58 -9.58 -6.63
CA VAL A 26 -14.76 -8.70 -6.50
C VAL A 26 -15.05 -7.97 -7.81
N PHE A 27 -14.02 -7.47 -8.50
CA PHE A 27 -14.20 -6.81 -9.80
C PHE A 27 -14.72 -7.79 -10.84
N LEU A 28 -14.21 -9.03 -10.85
CA LEU A 28 -14.66 -10.08 -11.76
C LEU A 28 -16.14 -10.44 -11.51
N ASP A 29 -16.52 -10.64 -10.25
CA ASP A 29 -17.89 -11.00 -9.86
C ASP A 29 -18.91 -9.91 -10.22
N GLU A 30 -18.52 -8.65 -10.14
CA GLU A 30 -19.34 -7.50 -10.56
C GLU A 30 -19.28 -7.24 -12.09
N GLY A 31 -18.56 -8.07 -12.84
CA GLY A 31 -18.41 -7.92 -14.29
C GLY A 31 -17.62 -6.68 -14.71
N VAL A 32 -16.81 -6.12 -13.81
CA VAL A 32 -15.94 -4.97 -14.07
C VAL A 32 -14.70 -5.43 -14.82
N GLU A 33 -14.34 -4.70 -15.87
CA GLU A 33 -13.17 -5.04 -16.68
C GLU A 33 -11.87 -4.89 -15.88
N GLU A 34 -10.96 -5.86 -16.04
CA GLU A 34 -9.62 -5.87 -15.42
C GLU A 34 -8.84 -4.54 -15.64
N ARG A 35 -9.02 -3.90 -16.79
CA ARG A 35 -8.40 -2.60 -17.09
C ARG A 35 -8.75 -1.52 -16.06
N VAL A 36 -9.95 -1.58 -15.47
CA VAL A 36 -10.41 -0.62 -14.47
C VAL A 36 -9.69 -0.81 -13.15
N LEU A 37 -9.38 -2.06 -12.77
CA LEU A 37 -8.58 -2.37 -11.59
C LEU A 37 -7.13 -1.91 -11.78
N GLU A 38 -6.57 -2.09 -12.96
CA GLU A 38 -5.25 -1.58 -13.32
C GLU A 38 -5.20 -0.04 -13.36
N ASP A 39 -6.26 0.62 -13.84
CA ASP A 39 -6.39 2.08 -13.80
C ASP A 39 -6.48 2.60 -12.36
N LEU A 40 -7.22 1.90 -11.49
CA LEU A 40 -7.28 2.21 -10.06
C LEU A 40 -5.88 2.15 -9.44
N ARG A 41 -5.12 1.08 -9.69
CA ARG A 41 -3.74 0.94 -9.22
C ARG A 41 -2.88 2.12 -9.65
N ARG A 42 -2.86 2.44 -10.95
CA ARG A 42 -2.07 3.53 -11.53
C ARG A 42 -2.42 4.89 -10.93
N LEU A 43 -3.71 5.18 -10.78
CA LEU A 43 -4.18 6.42 -10.19
C LEU A 43 -3.78 6.52 -8.72
N TRP A 44 -3.89 5.43 -7.97
CA TRP A 44 -3.51 5.39 -6.56
C TRP A 44 -2.01 5.62 -6.37
N GLU A 45 -1.16 4.89 -7.11
CA GLU A 45 0.31 5.07 -7.09
C GLU A 45 0.69 6.52 -7.40
N SER A 46 0.10 7.11 -8.46
CA SER A 46 0.33 8.51 -8.84
C SER A 46 -0.06 9.49 -7.74
N LYS A 47 -1.20 9.27 -7.06
CA LYS A 47 -1.63 10.12 -5.94
C LYS A 47 -0.75 9.97 -4.71
N VAL A 48 -0.26 8.76 -4.41
CA VAL A 48 0.72 8.54 -3.33
C VAL A 48 2.02 9.29 -3.63
N MET A 49 2.51 9.25 -4.87
CA MET A 49 3.68 10.04 -5.27
C MET A 49 3.45 11.55 -5.14
N GLN A 50 2.31 12.06 -5.62
CA GLN A 50 1.94 13.48 -5.53
C GLN A 50 1.81 13.97 -4.09
N SER A 51 1.45 13.11 -3.16
CA SER A 51 1.32 13.45 -1.74
C SER A 51 2.65 13.80 -1.06
N LYS A 52 3.79 13.54 -1.74
CA LYS A 52 5.16 13.63 -1.19
C LYS A 52 5.43 12.70 -0.01
N ALA A 53 4.51 11.81 0.34
CA ALA A 53 4.73 10.79 1.38
C ALA A 53 5.86 9.80 1.06
N VAL A 54 6.30 9.76 -0.21
CA VAL A 54 7.37 8.90 -0.73
C VAL A 54 8.53 9.68 -1.39
N GLU A 55 8.64 11.00 -1.16
CA GLU A 55 9.74 11.82 -1.72
C GLU A 55 11.12 11.24 -1.31
N GLY A 56 11.95 10.90 -2.31
CA GLY A 56 13.33 10.40 -2.13
C GLY A 56 13.57 8.91 -2.41
N PHE A 57 12.57 8.12 -2.80
CA PHE A 57 12.67 6.64 -2.81
C PHE A 57 12.80 5.92 -4.15
N MET A 58 12.67 6.59 -5.30
CA MET A 58 12.67 5.90 -6.60
C MET A 58 14.02 5.32 -7.05
N LYS A 59 15.08 5.38 -6.24
CA LYS A 59 16.39 4.86 -6.62
C LYS A 59 16.69 3.43 -6.14
N ASP A 60 16.03 2.91 -5.10
CA ASP A 60 16.56 1.73 -4.38
C ASP A 60 15.57 0.60 -3.99
N THR A 61 14.30 0.63 -4.38
CA THR A 61 13.34 -0.41 -3.91
C THR A 61 12.96 -1.41 -5.00
N LEU A 62 13.88 -2.31 -5.31
CA LEU A 62 13.57 -3.61 -5.93
C LEU A 62 13.32 -4.60 -4.78
N ASN A 63 12.13 -5.22 -4.75
CA ASN A 63 11.63 -6.21 -3.79
C ASN A 63 10.67 -5.69 -2.68
N PRO A 64 9.36 -5.58 -2.97
CA PRO A 64 8.29 -5.27 -2.02
C PRO A 64 7.96 -6.43 -1.04
N SER A 65 8.32 -7.68 -1.35
CA SER A 65 7.78 -8.88 -0.68
C SER A 65 8.31 -9.20 0.73
N ASN A 66 9.11 -8.33 1.36
CA ASN A 66 9.71 -8.58 2.68
C ASN A 66 9.29 -7.59 3.78
N PHE A 67 8.31 -6.72 3.52
CA PHE A 67 7.86 -5.75 4.51
C PHE A 67 6.64 -6.27 5.28
N VAL A 68 6.85 -6.68 6.53
CA VAL A 68 5.76 -6.98 7.48
C VAL A 68 5.50 -5.74 8.31
N LEU A 69 4.30 -5.16 8.20
CA LEU A 69 3.90 -4.02 9.01
C LEU A 69 3.68 -4.45 10.47
N HIS A 70 4.68 -4.22 11.33
CA HIS A 70 4.49 -4.31 12.77
C HIS A 70 3.86 -3.01 13.29
N LEU A 71 2.58 -3.06 13.63
CA LEU A 71 1.89 -1.96 14.31
C LEU A 71 2.26 -1.96 15.80
N PRO A 72 2.56 -0.79 16.41
CA PRO A 72 2.67 -0.68 17.85
C PRO A 72 1.36 -1.10 18.54
N ALA A 73 1.45 -1.76 19.71
CA ALA A 73 0.29 -2.22 20.48
C ALA A 73 -0.71 -1.08 20.82
N SER A 74 -0.28 0.18 20.82
CA SER A 74 -1.13 1.35 21.03
C SER A 74 -2.16 1.56 19.92
N TYR A 75 -1.91 1.11 18.68
CA TYR A 75 -2.86 1.25 17.57
C TYR A 75 -4.09 0.34 17.74
N ALA A 76 -3.92 -0.82 18.38
CA ALA A 76 -5.03 -1.72 18.71
C ALA A 76 -5.99 -1.12 19.77
N GLN A 77 -5.50 -0.19 20.60
CA GLN A 77 -6.30 0.48 21.63
C GLN A 77 -7.20 1.57 21.03
N SER A 78 -6.78 2.24 19.96
CA SER A 78 -7.58 3.29 19.31
C SER A 78 -8.77 2.75 18.51
N LEU A 79 -8.80 1.46 18.15
CA LEU A 79 -9.91 0.85 17.41
C LEU A 79 -11.07 0.41 18.34
N HIS A 80 -10.82 0.27 19.64
CA HIS A 80 -11.80 -0.17 20.64
C HIS A 80 -12.40 1.00 21.43
N LYS A 81 -12.81 2.09 20.78
CA LYS A 81 -13.80 2.98 21.38
C LYS A 81 -15.20 2.53 20.95
N PRO A 82 -15.94 1.79 21.80
CA PRO A 82 -17.37 1.62 21.56
C PRO A 82 -18.00 3.02 21.61
N THR A 83 -18.73 3.36 20.55
CA THR A 83 -19.63 4.52 20.52
C THR A 83 -21.02 4.03 20.93
#